data_AF-T1H0J7-F1
#
_entry.id   AF-T1H0J7-F1
#
_cell.length_a   1.000
_cell.length_b   1.000
_cell.length_c   1.000
_cell.angle_alpha   90.00
_cell.angle_beta   90.00
_cell.angle_gamma   90.00
#
_symmetry.space_group_name_H-M   'P 1'
#
loop_
_entity.id
_entity.type
_entity.pdbx_description
1 polymer ?
#
loop_
_entity_poly.entity_id
_entity_poly.type
_entity_poly.pdbx_seq_one_letter_code
_entity_poly.pdbx_strand_id
1 'polypeptide(L)'
;MESAPSTNSSDQIRDAITTLFQRGPDATLRMILRKPSHERTPEELEVVFEELLHISALSHLSTSIKRELASIIVFEAHSQSGTICELFNQGDEGRSWYIILKGKVDVVIHGKGTVATLKEGDDFGKLALINDAPRAATIVLKEHNCHLLRVDKEHFNRILRDVEANTLRLQEHGKDVLVLERVAKHRGVSAFKY
;
A
#
# COMPACT_ATOMS: atom_id res chain seq x y z
N MET A 1 -9.11 3.59 -54.60
CA MET A 1 -8.86 4.46 -53.43
C MET A 1 -9.78 3.91 -52.35
N GLU A 2 -9.32 3.15 -51.37
CA GLU A 2 -8.38 3.53 -50.31
C GLU A 2 -7.66 2.27 -49.80
N SER A 3 -6.32 2.27 -49.76
CA SER A 3 -5.52 1.17 -49.19
C SER A 3 -5.40 1.35 -47.69
N ALA A 4 -5.89 0.38 -46.91
CA ALA A 4 -5.78 0.35 -45.45
C ALA A 4 -4.31 0.40 -44.99
N PRO A 5 -3.99 1.08 -43.88
CA PRO A 5 -2.63 1.22 -43.40
C PRO A 5 -2.12 -0.14 -42.91
N SER A 6 -1.03 -0.61 -43.50
CA SER A 6 -0.32 -1.82 -43.05
C SER A 6 0.38 -1.51 -41.73
N THR A 7 -0.28 -1.77 -40.60
CA THR A 7 0.35 -1.70 -39.28
C THR A 7 1.47 -2.74 -39.24
N ASN A 8 2.71 -2.27 -39.17
CA ASN A 8 3.91 -3.09 -39.28
C ASN A 8 3.96 -4.09 -38.10
N SER A 9 4.12 -5.38 -38.38
CA SER A 9 4.16 -6.44 -37.35
C SER A 9 5.24 -6.23 -36.30
N SER A 10 6.32 -5.51 -36.66
CA SER A 10 7.36 -5.09 -35.72
C SER A 10 6.91 -4.03 -34.72
N ASP A 11 6.01 -3.13 -35.11
CA ASP A 11 5.44 -2.12 -34.21
C ASP A 11 4.46 -2.77 -33.23
N GLN A 12 3.65 -3.73 -33.70
CA GLN A 12 2.77 -4.53 -32.83
C GLN A 12 3.54 -5.31 -31.76
N ILE A 13 4.70 -5.90 -32.12
CA ILE A 13 5.56 -6.61 -31.16
C ILE A 13 6.15 -5.64 -30.13
N ARG A 14 6.60 -4.45 -30.55
CA ARG A 14 7.11 -3.41 -29.64
C ARG A 14 6.04 -2.92 -28.67
N ASP A 15 4.83 -2.69 -29.15
CA ASP A 15 3.70 -2.27 -28.32
C ASP A 15 3.30 -3.35 -27.31
N ALA A 16 3.29 -4.62 -27.75
CA ALA A 16 3.00 -5.76 -26.88
C ALA A 16 4.07 -5.93 -25.79
N ILE A 17 5.36 -5.83 -26.15
CA ILE A 17 6.48 -5.89 -25.20
C ILE A 17 6.38 -4.74 -24.19
N THR A 18 6.10 -3.52 -24.65
CA THR A 18 5.92 -2.35 -23.78
C THR A 18 4.77 -2.56 -22.80
N THR A 19 3.65 -3.11 -23.28
CA THR A 19 2.50 -3.45 -22.43
C THR A 19 2.84 -4.50 -21.38
N LEU A 20 3.60 -5.54 -21.75
CA LEU A 20 4.04 -6.58 -20.82
C LEU A 20 5.02 -6.05 -19.77
N PHE A 21 5.95 -5.17 -20.14
CA PHE A 21 6.85 -4.52 -19.18
C PHE A 21 6.08 -3.63 -18.19
N GLN A 22 5.01 -2.97 -18.61
CA GLN A 22 4.19 -2.14 -17.74
C GLN A 22 3.28 -2.94 -16.81
N ARG A 23 2.75 -4.09 -17.27
CA ARG A 23 1.81 -4.91 -16.49
C ARG A 23 2.46 -6.06 -15.71
N GLY A 24 3.64 -6.49 -16.13
CA GLY A 24 4.40 -7.59 -15.52
C GLY A 24 4.67 -7.39 -14.04
N PRO A 25 5.14 -6.20 -13.59
CA PRO A 25 5.46 -5.99 -12.18
C PRO A 25 4.22 -6.06 -11.27
N ASP A 26 3.13 -5.38 -11.61
CA ASP A 26 1.84 -5.46 -10.90
C ASP A 26 1.26 -6.90 -10.89
N ALA A 27 1.35 -7.63 -12.01
CA ALA A 27 0.92 -9.01 -12.06
C ALA A 27 1.77 -9.93 -11.15
N THR A 28 3.08 -9.67 -11.10
CA THR A 28 4.03 -10.42 -10.27
C THR A 28 3.81 -10.13 -8.79
N LEU A 29 3.63 -8.86 -8.42
CA LEU A 29 3.23 -8.43 -7.08
C LEU A 29 1.99 -9.20 -6.61
N ARG A 30 0.94 -9.18 -7.42
CA ARG A 30 -0.32 -9.86 -7.11
C ARG A 30 -0.17 -11.37 -6.99
N MET A 31 0.70 -11.96 -7.82
CA MET A 31 0.97 -13.40 -7.76
C MET A 31 1.69 -13.77 -6.44
N ILE A 32 2.69 -12.99 -6.03
CA ILE A 32 3.43 -13.20 -4.79
C ILE A 32 2.52 -12.98 -3.57
N LEU A 33 1.76 -11.89 -3.55
CA LEU A 33 0.94 -11.52 -2.39
C LEU A 33 -0.29 -12.43 -2.17
N ARG A 34 -0.60 -13.34 -3.10
CA ARG A 34 -1.54 -14.44 -2.86
C ARG A 34 -1.00 -15.49 -1.89
N LYS A 35 0.33 -15.59 -1.74
CA LYS A 35 0.95 -16.47 -0.75
C LYS A 35 0.85 -15.85 0.65
N PRO A 36 0.65 -16.66 1.70
CA PRO A 36 0.82 -16.23 3.08
C PRO A 36 2.19 -15.60 3.29
N SER A 37 2.28 -14.61 4.18
CA SER A 37 3.53 -13.88 4.48
C SER A 37 4.70 -14.79 4.87
N HIS A 38 4.43 -15.91 5.55
CA HIS A 38 5.44 -16.87 6.00
C HIS A 38 5.97 -17.82 4.90
N GLU A 39 5.34 -17.86 3.73
CA GLU A 39 5.74 -18.72 2.60
C GLU A 39 6.52 -17.96 1.51
N ARG A 40 6.73 -16.65 1.68
CA ARG A 40 7.41 -15.80 0.69
C ARG A 40 8.93 -15.96 0.79
N THR A 41 9.60 -16.14 -0.35
CA THR A 41 11.06 -16.23 -0.38
C THR A 41 11.70 -14.83 -0.28
N PRO A 42 13.00 -14.73 0.11
CA PRO A 42 13.69 -13.45 0.14
C PRO A 42 13.66 -12.69 -1.20
N GLU A 43 13.79 -13.41 -2.32
CA GLU A 43 13.73 -12.84 -3.67
C GLU A 43 12.33 -12.30 -3.98
N GLU A 44 11.29 -13.00 -3.54
CA GLU A 44 9.90 -12.53 -3.69
C GLU A 44 9.64 -11.28 -2.86
N LEU A 45 10.21 -11.19 -1.65
CA LEU A 45 10.11 -10.00 -0.80
C LEU A 45 10.81 -8.79 -1.43
N GLU A 46 11.93 -8.98 -2.11
CA GLU A 46 12.61 -7.92 -2.88
C GLU A 46 11.71 -7.40 -4.01
N VAL A 47 11.08 -8.29 -4.77
CA VAL A 47 10.14 -7.90 -5.83
C VAL A 47 8.96 -7.11 -5.25
N VAL A 48 8.38 -7.57 -4.15
CA VAL A 48 7.30 -6.83 -3.47
C VAL A 48 7.79 -5.45 -3.04
N PHE A 49 8.96 -5.37 -2.42
CA PHE A 49 9.54 -4.11 -1.96
C PHE A 49 9.74 -3.10 -3.10
N GLU A 50 10.30 -3.54 -4.24
CA GLU A 50 10.48 -2.69 -5.42
C GLU A 50 9.14 -2.14 -5.93
N GLU A 51 8.08 -2.94 -5.91
CA GLU A 51 6.75 -2.47 -6.29
C GLU A 51 6.16 -1.48 -5.28
N LEU A 52 6.39 -1.68 -3.98
CA LEU A 52 5.97 -0.71 -2.94
C LEU A 52 6.67 0.66 -3.09
N LEU A 53 7.85 0.73 -3.74
CA LEU A 53 8.50 2.00 -4.03
C LEU A 53 7.72 2.85 -5.05
N HIS A 54 7.00 2.21 -5.96
CA HIS A 54 6.24 2.87 -7.03
C HIS A 54 4.85 3.33 -6.61
N ILE A 55 4.36 2.88 -5.45
CA ILE A 55 3.03 3.25 -4.93
C ILE A 55 3.07 4.63 -4.27
N SER A 56 2.35 5.60 -4.84
CA SER A 56 2.27 6.98 -4.35
C SER A 56 1.77 7.09 -2.91
N ALA A 57 0.79 6.27 -2.51
CA ALA A 57 0.29 6.19 -1.13
C ALA A 57 1.40 5.90 -0.12
N LEU A 58 2.46 5.19 -0.52
CA LEU A 58 3.56 4.81 0.35
C LEU A 58 4.77 5.74 0.23
N SER A 59 4.74 6.73 -0.67
CA SER A 59 5.87 7.63 -0.94
C SER A 59 6.39 8.36 0.30
N HIS A 60 5.50 8.65 1.26
CA HIS A 60 5.81 9.32 2.52
C HIS A 60 6.46 8.42 3.58
N LEU A 61 6.54 7.11 3.35
CA LEU A 61 7.12 6.15 4.29
C LEU A 61 8.61 5.92 4.00
N SER A 62 9.39 5.70 5.06
CA SER A 62 10.81 5.38 4.92
C SER A 62 11.01 4.03 4.23
N THR A 63 12.21 3.82 3.66
CA THR A 63 12.56 2.54 3.04
C THR A 63 12.52 1.37 4.01
N SER A 64 12.84 1.62 5.29
CA SER A 64 12.76 0.61 6.36
C SER A 64 11.33 0.15 6.56
N ILE A 65 10.38 1.10 6.64
CA ILE A 65 8.94 0.81 6.76
C ILE A 65 8.46 0.02 5.56
N LYS A 66 8.84 0.41 4.34
CA LYS A 66 8.44 -0.31 3.12
C LYS A 66 8.97 -1.74 3.08
N ARG A 67 10.20 -1.99 3.56
CA ARG A 67 10.75 -3.36 3.68
C ARG A 67 9.95 -4.21 4.67
N GLU A 68 9.64 -3.65 5.84
CA GLU A 68 8.79 -4.32 6.81
C GLU A 68 7.41 -4.62 6.23
N LEU A 69 6.79 -3.63 5.56
CA LEU A 69 5.51 -3.79 4.88
C LEU A 69 5.54 -4.93 3.85
N ALA A 70 6.60 -5.05 3.04
CA ALA A 70 6.71 -6.13 2.05
C ALA A 70 6.56 -7.53 2.67
N SER A 71 7.03 -7.72 3.90
CA SER A 71 6.94 -9.00 4.62
C SER A 71 5.54 -9.32 5.15
N ILE A 72 4.71 -8.32 5.45
CA ILE A 72 3.43 -8.51 6.15
C ILE A 72 2.20 -8.20 5.29
N ILE A 73 2.36 -7.45 4.21
CA ILE A 73 1.24 -6.89 3.47
C ILE A 73 0.44 -8.02 2.82
N VAL A 74 -0.89 -7.89 2.87
CA VAL A 74 -1.82 -8.90 2.35
C VAL A 74 -2.56 -8.29 1.17
N PHE A 75 -2.72 -9.06 0.09
CA PHE A 75 -3.53 -8.66 -1.04
C PHE A 75 -4.98 -9.12 -0.87
N GLU A 76 -5.92 -8.19 -1.02
CA GLU A 76 -7.35 -8.45 -0.91
C GLU A 76 -8.05 -7.98 -2.20
N ALA A 77 -8.72 -8.90 -2.90
CA ALA A 77 -9.46 -8.60 -4.11
C ALA A 77 -10.96 -8.71 -3.86
N HIS A 78 -11.68 -7.62 -4.11
CA HIS A 78 -13.13 -7.56 -3.99
C HIS A 78 -13.76 -7.64 -5.37
N SER A 79 -14.04 -8.88 -5.79
CA SER A 79 -14.73 -9.20 -7.04
C SER A 79 -16.23 -9.38 -6.77
N GLN A 80 -16.97 -8.32 -6.46
CA GLN A 80 -18.42 -8.43 -6.33
C GLN A 80 -19.15 -8.09 -7.63
N SER A 81 -20.10 -8.94 -8.01
CA SER A 81 -21.11 -8.71 -9.05
C SER A 81 -22.43 -8.35 -8.37
N GLY A 82 -22.69 -7.06 -8.13
CA GLY A 82 -23.93 -6.61 -7.49
C GLY A 82 -23.81 -5.30 -6.68
N THR A 83 -24.80 -5.08 -5.81
CA THR A 83 -25.00 -3.90 -4.94
C THR A 83 -23.72 -3.49 -4.21
N ILE A 84 -23.51 -2.18 -4.18
CA ILE A 84 -22.58 -1.43 -3.32
C ILE A 84 -22.14 -2.23 -2.08
N CYS A 85 -20.86 -2.59 -2.01
CA CYS A 85 -20.28 -3.33 -0.90
C CYS A 85 -19.64 -2.37 0.09
N GLU A 86 -20.03 -2.45 1.36
CA GLU A 86 -19.33 -1.78 2.45
C GLU A 86 -18.13 -2.62 2.85
N LEU A 87 -16.95 -2.01 2.94
CA LEU A 87 -15.74 -2.67 3.42
C LEU A 87 -15.71 -2.71 4.96
N PHE A 88 -16.13 -1.61 5.59
CA PHE A 88 -16.38 -1.50 7.03
C PHE A 88 -17.25 -0.27 7.32
N ASN A 89 -17.86 -0.24 8.50
CA ASN A 89 -18.78 0.80 8.92
C ASN A 89 -18.18 1.79 9.91
N GLN A 90 -18.72 3.01 9.92
CA GLN A 90 -18.45 3.98 10.97
C GLN A 90 -18.88 3.42 12.33
N GLY A 91 -17.99 3.50 13.32
CA GLY A 91 -18.20 2.93 14.65
C GLY A 91 -17.62 1.52 14.83
N ASP A 92 -17.25 0.84 13.76
CA ASP A 92 -16.57 -0.47 13.87
C ASP A 92 -15.18 -0.31 14.47
N GLU A 93 -14.66 -1.40 15.03
CA GLU A 93 -13.28 -1.41 15.53
C GLU A 93 -12.28 -1.31 14.37
N GLY A 94 -11.35 -0.36 14.46
CA GLY A 94 -10.28 -0.21 13.47
C GLY A 94 -9.24 -1.33 13.60
N ARG A 95 -9.31 -2.34 12.74
CA ARG A 95 -8.39 -3.49 12.77
C ARG A 95 -7.37 -3.56 11.62
N SER A 96 -7.57 -2.80 10.56
CA SER A 96 -6.68 -2.82 9.40
C SER A 96 -6.55 -1.46 8.71
N TRP A 97 -5.43 -1.27 8.02
CA TRP A 97 -5.16 -0.14 7.13
C TRP A 97 -5.15 -0.65 5.69
N TYR A 98 -5.68 0.14 4.77
CA TYR A 98 -5.87 -0.26 3.37
C TYR A 98 -5.26 0.73 2.40
N ILE A 99 -4.71 0.22 1.31
CA ILE A 99 -4.16 1.00 0.18
C ILE A 99 -4.84 0.51 -1.10
N ILE A 100 -5.27 1.44 -1.96
CA ILE A 100 -6.00 1.13 -3.19
C ILE A 100 -4.99 0.91 -4.31
N LEU A 101 -4.87 -0.33 -4.80
CA LEU A 101 -4.11 -0.63 -6.02
C LEU A 101 -4.95 -0.46 -7.28
N LYS A 102 -6.22 -0.82 -7.20
CA LYS A 102 -7.14 -0.74 -8.33
C LYS A 102 -8.56 -0.43 -7.85
N GLY A 103 -9.26 0.45 -8.55
CA GLY A 103 -10.65 0.81 -8.29
C GLY A 103 -10.82 2.11 -7.50
N LYS A 104 -12.05 2.33 -7.03
CA LYS A 104 -12.43 3.52 -6.25
C LYS A 104 -13.31 3.16 -5.08
N VAL A 105 -13.23 3.97 -4.02
CA VAL A 105 -14.07 3.83 -2.83
C VAL A 105 -14.61 5.19 -2.39
N ASP A 106 -15.81 5.21 -1.84
CA ASP A 106 -16.40 6.38 -1.20
C ASP A 106 -16.18 6.32 0.31
N VAL A 107 -15.88 7.48 0.89
CA VAL A 107 -15.84 7.71 2.33
C VAL A 107 -17.16 8.35 2.73
N VAL A 108 -17.94 7.64 3.53
CA VAL A 108 -19.28 8.05 3.95
C VAL A 108 -19.30 8.29 5.46
N ILE A 109 -19.83 9.43 5.89
CA ILE A 109 -19.99 9.76 7.32
C ILE A 109 -21.47 9.92 7.63
N HIS A 110 -21.93 9.26 8.69
CA HIS A 110 -23.30 9.34 9.17
C HIS A 110 -23.69 10.80 9.45
N GLY A 111 -24.81 11.24 8.87
CA GLY A 111 -25.28 12.63 8.95
C GLY A 111 -24.63 13.63 8.00
N LYS A 112 -23.57 13.25 7.27
CA LYS A 112 -22.93 14.10 6.23
C LYS A 112 -23.02 13.50 4.81
N GLY A 113 -23.24 12.19 4.69
CA GLY A 113 -23.22 11.50 3.39
C GLY A 113 -21.80 11.22 2.91
N THR A 114 -21.61 11.10 1.59
CA THR A 114 -20.28 10.93 0.99
C THR A 114 -19.46 12.21 1.14
N VAL A 115 -18.35 12.12 1.87
CA VAL A 115 -17.45 13.26 2.14
C VAL A 115 -16.22 13.29 1.23
N ALA A 116 -15.84 12.15 0.68
CA ALA A 116 -14.73 12.02 -0.27
C ALA A 116 -14.86 10.74 -1.11
N THR A 117 -14.23 10.74 -2.27
CA THR A 117 -14.01 9.53 -3.09
C THR A 117 -12.51 9.35 -3.26
N LEU A 118 -12.00 8.18 -2.88
CA LEU A 118 -10.60 7.79 -3.00
C LEU A 118 -10.41 6.88 -4.21
N LYS A 119 -9.24 6.95 -4.82
CA LYS A 119 -8.89 6.23 -6.05
C LYS A 119 -7.56 5.48 -5.89
N GLU A 120 -7.18 4.80 -6.96
CA GLU A 120 -5.88 4.13 -7.09
C GLU A 120 -4.72 5.03 -6.65
N GLY A 121 -3.88 4.52 -5.76
CA GLY A 121 -2.77 5.25 -5.16
C GLY A 121 -3.10 6.01 -3.88
N ASP A 122 -4.35 6.00 -3.40
CA ASP A 122 -4.75 6.54 -2.10
C ASP A 122 -4.77 5.46 -1.00
N ASP A 123 -4.70 5.90 0.26
CA ASP A 123 -4.77 5.05 1.46
C ASP A 123 -5.89 5.49 2.41
N PHE A 124 -6.44 4.56 3.19
CA PHE A 124 -7.48 4.87 4.18
C PHE A 124 -7.49 3.93 5.38
N GLY A 125 -8.08 4.39 6.49
CA GLY A 125 -8.26 3.59 7.71
C GLY A 125 -7.10 3.67 8.71
N LYS A 126 -6.02 4.41 8.43
CA LYS A 126 -4.88 4.56 9.36
C LYS A 126 -5.24 5.24 10.68
N LEU A 127 -6.14 6.22 10.67
CA LEU A 127 -6.47 7.03 11.86
C LEU A 127 -7.06 6.20 13.00
N ALA A 128 -7.86 5.20 12.67
CA ALA A 128 -8.45 4.30 13.68
C ALA A 128 -7.39 3.43 14.37
N LEU A 129 -6.29 3.11 13.66
CA LEU A 129 -5.17 2.35 14.25
C LEU A 129 -4.32 3.23 15.16
N ILE A 130 -4.04 4.47 14.75
CA ILE A 130 -3.18 5.40 15.49
C ILE A 130 -3.84 5.85 16.79
N ASN A 131 -5.13 6.18 16.75
CA ASN A 131 -5.85 6.73 17.90
C ASN A 131 -6.51 5.66 18.78
N ASP A 132 -6.33 4.38 18.42
CA ASP A 132 -7.05 3.25 19.04
C ASP A 132 -8.55 3.52 19.19
N ALA A 133 -9.15 4.07 18.14
CA ALA A 133 -10.51 4.60 18.14
C ALA A 133 -11.39 3.88 17.10
N PRO A 134 -12.73 3.89 17.28
CA PRO A 134 -13.64 3.38 16.27
C PRO A 134 -13.47 4.07 14.90
N ARG A 135 -13.87 3.38 13.83
CA ARG A 135 -13.86 3.94 12.47
C ARG A 135 -14.66 5.23 12.40
N ALA A 136 -14.04 6.31 11.92
CA ALA A 136 -14.68 7.62 11.81
C ALA A 136 -15.65 7.74 10.61
N ALA A 137 -15.58 6.81 9.66
CA ALA A 137 -16.36 6.79 8.43
C ALA A 137 -16.59 5.35 7.96
N THR A 138 -17.67 5.13 7.21
CA THR A 138 -17.94 3.92 6.43
C THR A 138 -17.18 4.01 5.10
N ILE A 139 -16.59 2.91 4.66
CA ILE A 139 -15.94 2.80 3.35
C ILE A 139 -16.77 1.93 2.43
N VAL A 140 -17.03 2.46 1.24
CA VAL A 140 -17.96 1.86 0.28
C VAL A 140 -17.25 1.66 -1.06
N LEU A 141 -17.22 0.43 -1.59
CA LEU A 141 -16.64 0.15 -2.90
C LEU A 141 -17.53 0.74 -4.01
N LYS A 142 -16.96 1.58 -4.89
CA LYS A 142 -17.66 2.22 -6.02
C LYS A 142 -17.65 1.39 -7.30
N GLU A 143 -16.62 0.55 -7.45
CA GLU A 143 -16.34 -0.17 -8.69
C GLU A 143 -16.23 -1.67 -8.43
N HIS A 144 -16.59 -2.46 -9.43
CA HIS A 144 -16.33 -3.90 -9.42
C HIS A 144 -14.84 -4.16 -9.57
N ASN A 145 -14.35 -5.25 -8.95
CA ASN A 145 -12.95 -5.68 -9.06
C ASN A 145 -11.96 -4.67 -8.46
N CYS A 146 -12.24 -4.23 -7.23
CA CYS A 146 -11.31 -3.42 -6.45
C CYS A 146 -10.18 -4.30 -5.90
N HIS A 147 -8.95 -3.82 -6.01
CA HIS A 147 -7.76 -4.48 -5.47
C HIS A 147 -7.17 -3.62 -4.37
N LEU A 148 -7.07 -4.18 -3.17
CA LEU A 148 -6.58 -3.50 -2.00
C LEU A 148 -5.36 -4.22 -1.44
N LEU A 149 -4.43 -3.46 -0.87
CA LEU A 149 -3.43 -3.99 0.04
C LEU A 149 -3.90 -3.71 1.46
N ARG A 150 -3.85 -4.73 2.32
CA ARG A 150 -4.25 -4.68 3.71
C ARG A 150 -3.06 -4.89 4.63
N VAL A 151 -2.99 -4.08 5.68
CA VAL A 151 -2.05 -4.22 6.79
C VAL A 151 -2.85 -4.30 8.09
N ASP A 152 -2.67 -5.37 8.85
CA ASP A 152 -3.41 -5.58 10.10
C ASP A 152 -2.81 -4.77 11.26
N LYS A 153 -3.65 -4.41 12.24
CA LYS A 153 -3.32 -3.51 13.36
C LYS A 153 -2.09 -3.95 14.14
N GLU A 154 -1.96 -5.24 14.42
CA GLU A 154 -0.83 -5.79 15.16
C GLU A 154 0.50 -5.51 14.45
N HIS A 155 0.52 -5.72 13.14
CA HIS A 155 1.71 -5.49 12.34
C HIS A 155 1.98 -4.00 12.13
N PHE A 156 0.94 -3.19 11.92
CA PHE A 156 1.07 -1.73 11.85
C PHE A 156 1.69 -1.14 13.13
N ASN A 157 1.19 -1.56 14.29
CA ASN A 157 1.71 -1.13 15.59
C ASN A 157 3.14 -1.61 15.83
N ARG A 158 3.48 -2.83 15.39
CA ARG A 158 4.87 -3.33 15.45
C ARG A 158 5.81 -2.45 14.65
N ILE A 159 5.46 -2.15 13.40
CA ILE A 159 6.27 -1.30 12.52
C ILE A 159 6.45 0.09 13.13
N LEU A 160 5.39 0.71 13.67
CA LEU A 160 5.50 2.02 14.31
C LEU A 160 6.45 1.99 15.51
N ARG A 161 6.34 0.97 16.38
CA ARG A 161 7.25 0.80 17.52
C ARG A 161 8.68 0.58 17.09
N ASP A 162 8.91 -0.21 16.05
CA ASP A 162 10.25 -0.48 15.53
C ASP A 162 10.87 0.78 14.93
N VAL A 163 10.07 1.62 14.26
CA VAL A 163 10.52 2.92 13.78
C VAL A 163 10.87 3.84 14.94
N GLU A 164 10.01 3.96 15.95
CA GLU A 164 10.30 4.77 17.15
C GLU A 164 11.54 4.28 17.89
N ALA A 165 11.69 2.96 18.07
CA ALA A 165 12.84 2.35 18.74
C ALA A 165 14.15 2.55 17.95
N ASN A 166 14.07 2.62 16.62
CA ASN A 166 15.21 2.86 15.75
C ASN A 166 15.41 4.34 15.42
N THR A 167 14.56 5.25 15.91
CA THR A 167 14.67 6.69 15.66
C THR A 167 15.15 7.41 16.91
N LEU A 168 16.36 7.96 16.87
CA LEU A 168 16.84 8.88 17.89
C LEU A 168 16.39 10.29 17.56
N ARG A 169 15.63 10.91 18.47
CA ARG A 169 15.25 12.32 18.36
C ARG A 169 16.02 13.12 19.40
N LEU A 170 16.86 14.03 18.95
CA LEU A 170 17.50 15.03 19.80
C LEU A 170 16.56 16.22 19.90
N GLN A 171 16.17 16.56 21.13
CA GLN A 171 15.32 17.70 21.41
C GLN A 171 16.14 18.84 22.02
N GLU A 172 15.90 20.05 21.55
CA GLU A 172 16.38 21.28 22.17
C GLU A 172 15.18 22.15 22.50
N HIS A 173 15.06 22.58 23.76
CA HIS A 173 13.91 23.37 24.25
C HIS A 173 12.54 22.73 23.96
N GLY A 174 12.45 21.39 24.00
CA GLY A 174 11.21 20.65 23.74
C GLY A 174 10.80 20.56 22.27
N LYS A 175 11.67 20.95 21.33
CA LYS A 175 11.48 20.77 19.90
C LYS A 175 12.47 19.75 19.36
N ASP A 176 12.02 18.87 18.47
CA ASP A 176 12.90 17.96 17.74
C ASP A 176 13.84 18.78 16.84
N VAL A 177 15.15 18.76 17.12
CA VAL A 177 16.19 19.49 16.36
C VAL A 177 16.98 18.55 15.45
N LEU A 178 17.09 17.27 15.81
CA LEU A 178 17.69 16.25 14.95
C LEU A 178 16.93 14.93 15.10
N VAL A 179 16.67 14.27 13.97
CA VAL A 179 16.04 12.94 13.93
C VAL A 179 16.99 12.01 13.17
N LEU A 180 17.53 11.01 13.85
CA LEU A 180 18.47 10.03 13.30
C LEU A 180 17.81 8.65 13.26
N GLU A 181 17.76 8.02 12.10
CA GLU A 181 17.30 6.63 11.96
C GLU A 181 18.52 5.68 12.03
N ARG A 182 18.46 4.71 12.94
CA ARG A 182 19.47 3.67 13.08
C ARG A 182 19.27 2.64 11.97
N VAL A 183 20.09 2.71 10.92
CA VAL A 183 20.09 1.72 9.85
C VAL A 183 20.81 0.46 10.31
N ALA A 184 20.08 -0.64 10.50
CA ALA A 184 20.70 -1.94 10.75
C ALA A 184 21.41 -2.42 9.48
N LYS A 185 22.76 -2.44 9.49
CA LYS A 185 23.55 -3.13 8.46
C LYS A 185 23.58 -4.63 8.77
N HIS A 186 23.22 -5.47 7.79
CA HIS A 186 23.68 -6.85 7.77
C HIS A 186 25.22 -6.83 7.88
N ARG A 187 25.73 -7.48 8.94
CA ARG A 187 27.14 -7.52 9.38
C ARG A 187 27.68 -6.22 10.02
N GLY A 188 27.46 -6.10 11.33
CA GLY A 188 28.56 -5.88 12.28
C GLY A 188 29.00 -4.47 12.63
N VAL A 189 28.51 -3.39 11.99
CA VAL A 189 28.79 -2.02 12.46
C VAL A 189 27.58 -1.12 12.24
N SER A 190 26.98 -0.65 13.34
CA SER A 190 25.91 0.35 13.36
C SER A 190 26.46 1.70 12.90
N ALA A 191 25.79 2.34 11.94
CA ALA A 191 26.11 3.69 11.50
C ALA A 191 24.83 4.52 11.39
N PHE A 192 24.88 5.75 11.90
CA PHE A 192 23.83 6.75 11.72
C PHE A 192 24.01 7.44 10.36
N LYS A 193 22.92 7.64 9.62
CA LYS A 193 22.92 8.48 8.40
C LYS A 193 22.46 9.90 8.78
N TYR A 194 23.12 10.89 8.18
CA TYR A 194 22.81 12.33 8.32
C TYR A 194 21.59 12.72 7.49
#